data_AF-A0A1D2VD28-F1
#
_entry.id   AF-A0A1D2VD28-F1
#
_cell.length_a   1.000
_cell.length_b   1.000
_cell.length_c   1.000
_cell.angle_alpha   90.00
_cell.angle_beta   90.00
_cell.angle_gamma   90.00
#
_symmetry.space_group_name_H-M   'P 1'
#
loop_
_entity.id
_entity.type
_entity.pdbx_description
1 polymer ?
#
loop_
_entity_poly.entity_id
_entity_poly.type
_entity_poly.pdbx_seq_one_letter_code
_entity_poly.pdbx_strand_id
1 'polypeptide(L)'
;DLQIILKTFRENDHFIDRLNSFIYHNVHNDFTYIIEAASYPLSFMPIYDLRKIEKSPDANTKPDTEDTFGFVAVDENGYIIPKSYQINGFYRLITGQNGLMKPSDYVLK
;
A
#
# COMPACT_ATOMS: atom_id res chain seq x y z
N ASP A 1 10.14 -23.14 -2.55
CA ASP A 1 11.33 -22.29 -2.44
C ASP A 1 11.00 -20.91 -2.99
N LEU A 2 10.83 -19.90 -2.12
CA LEU A 2 10.36 -18.56 -2.50
C LEU A 2 11.31 -17.90 -3.51
N GLN A 3 12.60 -18.24 -3.43
CA GLN A 3 13.64 -17.75 -4.34
C GLN A 3 13.46 -18.27 -5.78
N ILE A 4 12.88 -19.45 -5.97
CA ILE A 4 12.57 -19.97 -7.31
C ILE A 4 11.38 -19.22 -7.90
N ILE A 5 10.36 -18.95 -7.08
CA ILE A 5 9.17 -18.21 -7.50
C ILE A 5 9.54 -16.79 -7.93
N LEU A 6 10.38 -16.06 -7.18
CA LEU A 6 10.80 -14.72 -7.56
C LEU A 6 11.54 -14.66 -8.91
N LYS A 7 12.24 -15.73 -9.30
CA LYS A 7 12.95 -15.78 -10.58
C LYS A 7 12.00 -15.95 -11.77
N THR A 8 10.93 -16.74 -11.59
CA THR A 8 10.00 -17.10 -12.66
C THR A 8 8.74 -16.24 -12.68
N PHE A 9 8.38 -15.63 -11.56
CA PHE A 9 7.21 -14.77 -11.44
C PHE A 9 7.40 -13.51 -12.29
N ARG A 10 6.33 -13.14 -12.97
CA ARG A 10 6.21 -11.92 -13.74
C ARG A 10 4.90 -11.27 -13.35
N GLU A 11 5.00 -10.01 -12.96
CA GLU A 11 3.83 -9.23 -12.64
C GLU A 11 3.00 -9.04 -13.90
N ASN A 12 1.68 -9.02 -13.73
CA ASN A 12 0.78 -8.72 -14.81
C ASN A 12 0.52 -7.21 -14.78
N ASP A 13 1.06 -6.48 -15.75
CA ASP A 13 0.94 -5.01 -15.81
C ASP A 13 -0.53 -4.56 -15.77
N HIS A 14 -1.44 -5.27 -16.45
CA HIS A 14 -2.87 -4.95 -16.40
C HIS A 14 -3.48 -5.13 -15.00
N PHE A 15 -2.97 -6.09 -14.22
CA PHE A 15 -3.39 -6.26 -12.84
C PHE A 15 -2.86 -5.10 -11.98
N ILE A 16 -1.59 -4.74 -12.13
CA ILE A 16 -0.97 -3.61 -11.41
C ILE A 16 -1.71 -2.30 -11.71
N ASP A 17 -2.06 -2.05 -12.97
CA ASP A 17 -2.80 -0.87 -13.39
C ASP A 17 -4.20 -0.83 -12.76
N ARG A 18 -4.91 -1.97 -12.77
CA ARG A 18 -6.23 -2.07 -12.14
C ARG A 18 -6.17 -1.88 -10.64
N LEU A 19 -5.18 -2.48 -9.98
CA LEU A 19 -4.94 -2.33 -8.55
C LEU A 19 -4.70 -0.87 -8.18
N ASN A 20 -3.78 -0.20 -8.86
CA ASN A 20 -3.48 1.20 -8.62
C ASN A 20 -4.68 2.12 -8.94
N SER A 21 -5.42 1.84 -10.01
CA SER A 21 -6.65 2.54 -10.32
C SER A 21 -7.69 2.34 -9.22
N PHE A 22 -7.86 1.13 -8.71
CA PHE A 22 -8.78 0.86 -7.61
C PHE A 22 -8.40 1.67 -6.36
N ILE A 23 -7.13 1.64 -5.96
CA ILE A 23 -6.61 2.39 -4.81
C ILE A 23 -6.85 3.89 -5.00
N TYR A 24 -6.51 4.44 -6.17
CA TYR A 24 -6.73 5.85 -6.50
C TYR A 24 -8.18 6.30 -6.27
N HIS A 25 -9.14 5.48 -6.67
CA HIS A 25 -10.56 5.80 -6.55
C HIS A 25 -11.13 5.57 -5.15
N ASN A 26 -10.53 4.70 -4.33
CA ASN A 26 -11.20 4.15 -3.15
C ASN A 26 -10.45 4.34 -1.82
N VAL A 27 -9.15 4.62 -1.83
CA VAL A 27 -8.32 4.63 -0.61
C VAL A 27 -8.79 5.61 0.46
N HIS A 28 -9.41 6.72 0.07
CA HIS A 28 -9.97 7.71 0.99
C HIS A 28 -11.19 7.20 1.78
N ASN A 29 -11.78 6.06 1.38
CA ASN A 29 -12.90 5.40 2.07
C ASN A 29 -12.45 4.16 2.86
N ASP A 30 -11.16 3.84 2.84
CA ASP A 30 -10.62 2.68 3.55
C ASP A 30 -10.39 3.02 5.02
N PHE A 31 -11.08 2.30 5.90
CA PHE A 31 -11.02 2.53 7.35
C PHE A 31 -9.61 2.44 7.92
N THR A 32 -8.78 1.51 7.43
CA THR A 32 -7.40 1.35 7.89
C THR A 32 -6.60 2.63 7.64
N TYR A 33 -6.67 3.15 6.42
CA TYR A 33 -5.92 4.36 6.06
C TYR A 33 -6.58 5.65 6.59
N ILE A 34 -7.90 5.69 6.80
CA ILE A 34 -8.57 6.80 7.47
C ILE A 34 -8.05 6.97 8.90
N ILE A 35 -7.91 5.88 9.66
CA ILE A 35 -7.34 5.95 11.02
C ILE A 35 -5.90 6.41 10.96
N GLU A 36 -5.12 5.88 10.03
CA GLU A 36 -3.70 6.21 9.92
C GLU A 36 -3.47 7.68 9.54
N ALA A 37 -4.30 8.25 8.66
CA ALA A 37 -4.17 9.61 8.16
C ALA A 37 -4.18 10.68 9.26
N ALA A 38 -4.83 10.40 10.39
CA ALA A 38 -4.80 11.28 11.57
C ALA A 38 -3.36 11.52 12.10
N SER A 39 -2.42 10.65 11.78
CA SER A 39 -1.00 10.76 12.17
C SER A 39 -0.13 11.50 11.13
N TYR A 40 -0.70 11.93 10.00
CA TYR A 40 0.02 12.55 8.88
C TYR A 40 -0.55 13.92 8.43
N PRO A 41 -1.00 14.83 9.33
CA PRO A 41 -1.59 16.09 8.89
C PRO A 41 -0.60 16.94 8.07
N LEU A 42 -1.08 17.55 6.98
CA LEU A 42 -0.28 18.36 6.04
C LEU A 42 0.92 17.62 5.44
N SER A 43 0.85 16.29 5.31
CA SER A 43 1.94 15.45 4.82
C SER A 43 1.46 14.46 3.76
N PHE A 44 2.42 13.71 3.20
CA PHE A 44 2.15 12.55 2.37
C PHE A 44 2.20 11.29 3.22
N MET A 45 1.12 10.52 3.19
CA MET A 45 0.99 9.26 3.92
C MET A 45 1.24 8.08 2.97
N PRO A 46 2.06 7.08 3.36
CA PRO A 46 2.23 5.87 2.58
C PRO A 46 0.96 5.02 2.58
N ILE A 47 0.62 4.47 1.42
CA ILE A 47 -0.41 3.43 1.25
C ILE A 47 0.34 2.13 0.99
N TYR A 48 0.40 1.28 2.01
CA TYR A 48 1.22 0.07 1.99
C TYR A 48 0.36 -1.15 2.24
N ASP A 49 0.80 -2.28 1.72
CA ASP A 49 0.08 -3.52 1.96
C ASP A 49 0.43 -4.11 3.34
N LEU A 50 -0.49 -4.89 3.87
CA LEU A 50 -0.50 -5.33 5.26
C LEU A 50 0.43 -6.52 5.51
N ARG A 51 1.25 -6.95 4.53
CA ARG A 51 2.13 -8.12 4.67
C ARG A 51 3.21 -7.93 5.75
N LYS A 52 3.59 -6.68 6.02
CA LYS A 52 4.60 -6.32 7.03
C LYS A 52 3.99 -6.06 8.41
N ILE A 53 2.76 -5.53 8.48
CA ILE A 53 2.07 -5.27 9.77
C ILE A 53 1.91 -6.58 10.57
N GLU A 54 1.67 -7.70 9.91
CA GLU A 54 1.57 -9.00 10.62
C GLU A 54 2.88 -9.48 11.25
N LYS A 55 4.03 -8.97 10.78
CA LYS A 55 5.35 -9.44 11.21
C LYS A 55 6.02 -8.55 12.26
N SER A 56 5.54 -7.33 12.44
CA SER A 56 6.11 -6.40 13.43
C SER A 56 4.99 -5.80 14.30
N PRO A 57 4.95 -6.11 15.60
CA PRO A 57 4.00 -5.51 16.54
C PRO A 57 4.31 -4.03 16.84
N ASP A 58 5.41 -3.50 16.30
CA ASP A 58 5.82 -2.12 16.49
C ASP A 58 5.19 -1.22 15.41
N ALA A 59 4.25 -0.36 15.82
CA ALA A 59 3.63 0.66 14.98
C ALA A 59 4.63 1.68 14.38
N ASN A 60 5.91 1.62 14.76
CA ASN A 60 6.98 2.47 14.25
C ASN A 60 7.76 1.85 13.07
N THR A 61 7.47 0.60 12.69
CA THR A 61 8.16 -0.03 11.57
C THR A 61 7.61 0.53 10.26
N LYS A 62 8.38 1.40 9.62
CA LYS A 62 8.03 1.92 8.30
C LYS A 62 7.89 0.77 7.28
N PRO A 63 6.86 0.77 6.43
CA PRO A 63 6.74 -0.18 5.34
C PRO A 63 7.93 -0.03 4.40
N ASP A 64 8.42 -1.15 3.85
CA ASP A 64 9.47 -1.09 2.85
C ASP A 64 8.92 -0.49 1.55
N THR A 65 9.79 0.12 0.74
CA THR A 65 9.37 0.73 -0.52
C THR A 65 8.76 -0.31 -1.47
N GLU A 66 9.23 -1.56 -1.42
CA GLU A 66 8.68 -2.66 -2.23
C GLU A 66 7.30 -3.16 -1.74
N ASP A 67 6.91 -2.84 -0.51
CA ASP A 67 5.60 -3.21 0.07
C ASP A 67 4.63 -2.00 0.12
N THR A 68 5.06 -0.84 -0.39
CA THR A 68 4.27 0.40 -0.42
C THR A 68 3.67 0.59 -1.81
N PHE A 69 2.34 0.53 -1.94
CA PHE A 69 1.65 0.76 -3.22
C PHE A 69 1.90 2.17 -3.76
N GLY A 70 1.88 3.17 -2.88
CA GLY A 70 1.98 4.58 -3.26
C GLY A 70 1.81 5.52 -2.08
N PHE A 71 1.47 6.76 -2.36
CA PHE A 71 1.31 7.81 -1.35
C PHE A 71 0.05 8.64 -1.61
N VAL A 72 -0.58 9.14 -0.56
CA VAL A 72 -1.71 10.09 -0.62
C VAL A 72 -1.36 11.38 0.11
N ALA A 73 -1.95 12.49 -0.30
CA ALA A 73 -1.87 13.74 0.44
C ALA A 73 -2.94 13.75 1.54
N VAL A 74 -2.58 14.29 2.70
CA VAL A 74 -3.46 14.43 3.87
C VAL A 74 -3.60 15.92 4.20
N ASP A 75 -4.82 16.34 4.49
CA ASP A 75 -5.13 17.73 4.83
C ASP A 75 -4.74 18.09 6.28
N GLU A 76 -5.03 19.32 6.70
CA GLU A 76 -4.76 19.80 8.06
C GLU A 76 -5.59 19.11 9.15
N ASN A 77 -6.71 18.49 8.79
CA ASN A 77 -7.60 17.80 9.72
C ASN A 77 -7.28 16.30 9.82
N GLY A 78 -6.26 15.82 9.10
CA GLY A 78 -5.92 14.40 9.06
C GLY A 78 -6.80 13.59 8.12
N TYR A 79 -7.49 14.22 7.16
CA TYR A 79 -8.27 13.51 6.14
C TYR A 79 -7.46 13.30 4.87
N ILE A 80 -7.59 12.11 4.28
CA ILE A 80 -7.02 11.80 2.97
C ILE A 80 -7.70 12.68 1.92
N ILE A 81 -6.93 13.47 1.18
CA ILE A 81 -7.43 14.26 0.05
C ILE A 81 -7.81 13.28 -1.07
N PRO A 82 -9.09 13.21 -1.50
CA PRO A 82 -9.49 12.31 -2.56
C PRO A 82 -8.69 12.54 -3.85
N LYS A 83 -8.43 11.48 -4.62
CA LYS A 83 -7.70 11.55 -5.90
C LYS A 83 -6.26 12.07 -5.82
N SER A 84 -5.68 12.13 -4.62
CA SER A 84 -4.28 12.52 -4.40
C SER A 84 -3.28 11.37 -4.49
N TYR A 85 -3.77 10.13 -4.68
CA TYR A 85 -2.92 8.95 -4.72
C TYR A 85 -1.91 9.01 -5.87
N GLN A 86 -0.64 8.76 -5.54
CA GLN A 86 0.48 8.66 -6.47
C GLN A 86 1.14 7.29 -6.35
N ILE A 87 1.30 6.64 -7.50
CA ILE A 87 1.87 5.29 -7.60
C ILE A 87 3.34 5.31 -7.21
N ASN A 88 3.76 4.32 -6.44
CA ASN A 88 5.17 4.01 -6.19
C ASN A 88 5.66 2.96 -7.20
N GLY A 89 6.59 3.34 -8.07
CA GLY A 89 7.14 2.46 -9.10
C GLY A 89 8.02 1.31 -8.61
N PHE A 90 8.28 1.22 -7.31
CA PHE A 90 9.07 0.14 -6.70
C PHE A 90 8.22 -0.95 -6.05
N TYR A 91 6.89 -0.78 -5.98
CA TYR A 91 5.99 -1.77 -5.39
C TYR A 91 6.13 -3.14 -6.08
N ARG A 92 6.05 -4.23 -5.31
CA ARG A 92 6.09 -5.61 -5.83
C ARG A 92 4.99 -6.48 -5.23
N LEU A 93 4.30 -7.24 -6.08
CA LEU A 93 3.28 -8.21 -5.66
C LEU A 93 3.85 -9.33 -4.80
N ILE A 94 5.11 -9.69 -5.01
CA ILE A 94 5.80 -10.70 -4.21
C ILE A 94 7.18 -10.17 -3.83
N THR A 95 7.46 -10.10 -2.54
CA THR A 95 8.79 -9.75 -2.02
C THR A 95 9.46 -10.95 -1.36
N GLY A 96 10.79 -10.98 -1.38
CA GLY A 96 11.57 -12.09 -0.85
C GLY A 96 11.46 -12.24 0.67
N GLN A 97 11.34 -11.13 1.39
CA GLN A 97 11.17 -11.12 2.83
C GLN A 97 9.73 -11.38 3.26
N ASN A 98 8.74 -10.84 2.52
CA ASN A 98 7.37 -10.75 3.01
C ASN A 98 6.34 -11.58 2.25
N GLY A 99 6.71 -12.22 1.13
CA GLY A 99 5.83 -13.11 0.39
C GLY A 99 4.85 -12.34 -0.50
N LEU A 100 3.67 -12.90 -0.71
CA LEU A 100 2.61 -12.33 -1.56
C LEU A 100 1.97 -11.10 -0.91
N MET A 101 1.50 -10.16 -1.74
CA MET A 101 0.74 -9.00 -1.30
C MET A 101 -0.42 -9.33 -0.39
N LYS A 102 -0.62 -8.45 0.60
CA LYS A 102 -1.78 -8.50 1.47
C LYS A 102 -2.49 -7.14 1.49
N PRO A 103 -3.46 -6.90 0.59
CA PRO A 103 -4.25 -5.68 0.64
C PRO A 103 -5.08 -5.59 1.92
N SER A 104 -5.55 -4.40 2.27
CA SER A 104 -6.63 -4.21 3.23
C SER A 104 -7.93 -4.85 2.71
N ASP A 105 -8.87 -5.15 3.62
CA ASP A 105 -10.17 -5.75 3.27
C ASP A 105 -11.00 -4.87 2.32
N TYR A 106 -10.69 -3.58 2.23
CA TYR A 106 -11.38 -2.64 1.34
C TYR A 106 -10.80 -2.65 -0.09
N VAL A 107 -9.50 -2.92 -0.24
CA VAL A 107 -8.84 -3.04 -1.56
C VAL A 107 -9.26 -4.33 -2.31
N LEU A 108 -9.91 -5.27 -1.62
CA LEU A 108 -10.42 -6.54 -2.21
C LEU A 108 -11.91 -6.54 -2.58
N LYS A 109 -12.67 -5.47 -2.27
CA LYS A 109 -14.12 -5.40 -2.52
C LYS A 109 -14.46 -4.71 -3.83
#